data_AF-A0A2H3KC68-F1
#
_entry.id   AF-A0A2H3KC68-F1
#
_cell.length_a   1.000
_cell.length_b   1.000
_cell.length_c   1.000
_cell.angle_alpha   90.00
_cell.angle_beta   90.00
_cell.angle_gamma   90.00
#
_symmetry.space_group_name_H-M   'P 1'
#
loop_
_entity.id
_entity.type
_entity.pdbx_description
1 polymer ?
#
loop_
_entity_poly.entity_id
_entity_poly.type
_entity_poly.pdbx_seq_one_letter_code
_entity_poly.pdbx_strand_id
1 'polypeptide(L)'
;MKIYQTDLLENTYILDEATSLHQAKFLDTSTFKTIENQLETLKRSRNLLIRLWFFILGCLMFASAFGFFSLFAIDNQFALKIMLFFYTIIGFFATEMYKKTNVFGNGLDDALVFCSLMVSMVFFEMVFFTNFIYETTAFLLTLSVLSWVCYFRYLHGYLILASLISIVGALMQINSPYLCFIVMLFGILLFFIYYKIKLKNKYIYYKNGLNITKFCALIIFYLAGNYGIIREYSNEQGILPDNTEIPLAWFFNCFMFIVPIIYLYASIKFKDRMLLWLGIGLFAGSIITFRTYHHVLPTTLALTLGGLILLALSMYIIKKFKNSQTGLSFMPDPFQGNALQKKMETLTTLATNSIETTSTSPMEFGGGGFSGGGSGSNF
;
A
#
# COMPACT_ATOMS: atom_id res chain seq x y z
N MET A 1 2.95 -23.03 -10.28
CA MET A 1 3.50 -23.88 -9.21
C MET A 1 4.09 -22.96 -8.15
N LYS A 2 3.78 -23.17 -6.86
CA LYS A 2 4.34 -22.34 -5.77
C LYS A 2 5.78 -22.78 -5.51
N ILE A 3 6.66 -21.87 -5.11
CA ILE A 3 8.05 -22.22 -4.79
C ILE A 3 8.19 -22.92 -3.43
N TYR A 4 7.33 -22.58 -2.49
CA TYR A 4 7.37 -23.08 -1.12
C TYR A 4 6.57 -24.38 -0.97
N GLN A 5 7.06 -25.29 -0.13
CA GLN A 5 6.30 -26.45 0.33
C GLN A 5 5.08 -25.99 1.14
N THR A 6 3.95 -26.66 0.94
CA THR A 6 2.68 -26.29 1.59
C THR A 6 2.77 -26.38 3.11
N ASP A 7 3.41 -27.42 3.60
CA ASP A 7 3.44 -27.76 5.03
C ASP A 7 4.24 -26.72 5.82
N LEU A 8 5.40 -26.32 5.29
CA LEU A 8 6.20 -25.21 5.85
C LEU A 8 5.43 -23.89 5.85
N LEU A 9 4.63 -23.64 4.81
CA LEU A 9 3.81 -22.43 4.73
C LEU A 9 2.70 -22.44 5.78
N GLU A 10 1.99 -23.56 5.94
CA GLU A 10 0.96 -23.75 6.97
C GLU A 10 1.53 -23.59 8.37
N ASN A 11 2.62 -24.27 8.68
CA ASN A 11 3.30 -24.17 9.96
C ASN A 11 3.68 -22.72 10.29
N THR A 12 4.15 -21.96 9.30
CA THR A 12 4.48 -20.54 9.46
C THR A 12 3.23 -19.71 9.78
N TYR A 13 2.10 -19.96 9.11
CA TYR A 13 0.84 -19.27 9.41
C TYR A 13 0.28 -19.62 10.79
N ILE A 14 0.38 -20.90 11.20
CA ILE A 14 -0.03 -21.36 12.53
C ILE A 14 0.83 -20.69 13.61
N LEU A 15 2.15 -20.59 13.40
CA LEU A 15 3.04 -19.92 14.34
C LEU A 15 2.76 -18.41 14.43
N ASP A 16 2.42 -17.75 13.32
CA ASP A 16 2.00 -16.33 13.32
C ASP A 16 0.72 -16.13 14.14
N GLU A 17 -0.25 -17.03 14.01
CA GLU A 17 -1.50 -17.00 14.77
C GLU A 17 -1.25 -17.29 16.25
N ALA A 18 -0.47 -18.33 16.58
CA ALA A 18 -0.06 -18.64 17.94
C ALA A 18 0.71 -17.48 18.61
N THR A 19 1.57 -16.80 17.86
CA THR A 19 2.26 -15.59 18.36
C THR A 19 1.26 -14.49 18.69
N SER A 20 0.29 -14.25 17.80
CA SER A 20 -0.73 -13.22 18.00
C SER A 20 -1.58 -13.52 19.24
N LEU A 21 -1.95 -14.78 19.44
CA LEU A 21 -2.67 -15.26 20.62
C LEU A 21 -1.83 -15.15 21.90
N HIS A 22 -0.53 -15.43 21.83
CA HIS A 22 0.39 -15.28 22.96
C HIS A 22 0.58 -13.80 23.35
N GLN A 23 0.75 -12.90 22.37
CA GLN A 23 0.80 -11.45 22.60
C GLN A 23 -0.50 -10.92 23.24
N ALA A 24 -1.63 -11.49 22.83
CA ALA A 24 -2.94 -11.21 23.40
C ALA A 24 -3.21 -11.90 24.75
N LYS A 25 -2.22 -12.62 25.31
CA LYS A 25 -2.29 -13.34 26.58
C LYS A 25 -3.34 -14.45 26.63
N PHE A 26 -3.77 -14.97 25.48
CA PHE A 26 -4.65 -16.14 25.40
C PHE A 26 -3.89 -17.47 25.44
N LEU A 27 -2.58 -17.46 25.16
CA LEU A 27 -1.69 -18.62 25.24
C LEU A 27 -0.64 -18.42 26.32
N ASP A 28 -0.47 -19.43 27.18
CA ASP A 28 0.61 -19.46 28.14
C ASP A 28 1.97 -19.63 27.44
N THR A 29 3.01 -19.09 28.08
CA THR A 29 4.39 -19.11 27.55
C THR A 29 4.90 -20.53 27.38
N SER A 30 4.49 -21.47 28.24
CA SER A 30 4.85 -22.89 28.14
C SER A 30 4.29 -23.52 26.86
N THR A 31 2.98 -23.38 26.64
CA THR A 31 2.28 -23.88 25.44
C THR A 31 2.80 -23.25 24.16
N PHE A 32 3.10 -21.95 24.17
CA PHE A 32 3.65 -21.26 23.00
C PHE A 32 5.02 -21.84 22.62
N LYS A 33 5.93 -22.05 23.58
CA LYS A 33 7.23 -22.66 23.33
C LYS A 33 7.13 -24.09 22.81
N THR A 34 6.14 -24.87 23.27
CA THR A 34 5.88 -26.21 22.73
C THR A 34 5.50 -26.14 21.24
N ILE A 35 4.61 -25.22 20.87
CA ILE A 35 4.20 -25.02 19.46
C ILE A 35 5.39 -24.57 18.61
N GLU A 36 6.19 -23.62 19.11
CA GLU A 36 7.37 -23.10 18.41
C GLU A 36 8.42 -24.20 18.15
N ASN A 37 8.65 -25.10 19.11
CA ASN A 37 9.63 -26.17 18.97
C ASN A 37 9.16 -27.34 18.09
N GLN A 38 7.85 -27.53 17.92
CA GLN A 38 7.28 -28.64 17.15
C GLN A 38 7.09 -28.32 15.66
N LEU A 39 7.03 -27.04 15.30
CA LEU A 39 6.72 -26.60 13.95
C LEU A 39 7.99 -26.17 13.20
N GLU A 40 8.33 -26.89 12.13
CA GLU A 40 9.31 -26.39 11.16
C GLU A 40 8.68 -25.26 10.33
N THR A 41 9.31 -24.10 10.32
CA THR A 41 8.76 -22.88 9.69
C THR A 41 9.75 -22.21 8.73
N LEU A 42 9.22 -21.33 7.88
CA LEU A 42 10.04 -20.48 7.01
C LEU A 42 10.73 -19.38 7.83
N LYS A 43 11.98 -19.09 7.47
CA LYS A 43 12.76 -17.98 8.04
C LYS A 43 12.15 -16.65 7.58
N ARG A 44 11.45 -15.98 8.50
CA ARG A 44 10.72 -14.73 8.24
C ARG A 44 11.04 -13.65 9.25
N SER A 45 11.10 -12.40 8.77
CA SER A 45 11.13 -11.23 9.66
C SER A 45 9.70 -10.72 9.92
N ARG A 46 9.34 -10.56 11.19
CA ARG A 46 8.05 -9.97 11.61
C ARG A 46 8.12 -8.45 11.72
N ASN A 47 9.32 -7.89 11.91
CA ASN A 47 9.49 -6.46 12.07
C ASN A 47 9.51 -5.77 10.70
N LEU A 48 8.48 -4.97 10.44
CA LEU A 48 8.32 -4.24 9.18
C LEU A 48 9.48 -3.29 8.89
N LEU A 49 10.07 -2.66 9.92
CA LEU A 49 11.21 -1.76 9.75
C LEU A 49 12.45 -2.53 9.28
N ILE A 50 12.76 -3.66 9.92
CA ILE A 50 13.89 -4.52 9.54
C ILE A 50 13.70 -5.04 8.11
N ARG A 51 12.47 -5.47 7.79
CA ARG A 51 12.13 -5.93 6.44
C ARG A 51 12.34 -4.83 5.40
N LEU A 52 11.92 -3.60 5.71
CA LEU A 52 12.12 -2.45 4.81
C LEU A 52 13.61 -2.13 4.61
N TRP A 53 14.41 -2.17 5.67
CA TRP A 53 15.86 -1.97 5.58
C TRP A 53 16.54 -3.03 4.70
N PHE A 54 16.21 -4.32 4.91
CA PHE A 54 16.74 -5.38 4.05
C PHE A 54 16.26 -5.29 2.62
N PHE A 55 15.04 -4.81 2.39
CA PHE A 55 14.53 -4.53 1.05
C PHE A 55 15.38 -3.46 0.35
N ILE A 56 15.58 -2.32 1.00
CA ILE A 56 16.39 -1.21 0.45
C ILE A 56 17.82 -1.67 0.18
N LEU A 57 18.44 -2.39 1.12
CA LEU A 57 19.78 -2.92 0.96
C LEU A 57 19.87 -3.93 -0.20
N GLY A 58 18.86 -4.80 -0.34
CA GLY A 58 18.77 -5.74 -1.45
C GLY A 58 18.65 -5.04 -2.80
N CYS A 59 17.83 -3.98 -2.89
CA CYS A 59 17.71 -3.17 -4.09
C CYS A 59 19.03 -2.48 -4.43
N LEU A 60 19.75 -1.93 -3.44
CA LEU A 60 21.04 -1.27 -3.64
C LEU A 60 22.09 -2.26 -4.13
N MET A 61 22.18 -3.44 -3.52
CA MET A 61 23.09 -4.51 -3.94
C MET A 61 22.84 -4.96 -5.38
N PHE A 62 21.57 -5.16 -5.74
CA PHE A 62 21.18 -5.56 -7.09
C PHE A 62 21.48 -4.44 -8.10
N ALA A 63 21.10 -3.19 -7.78
CA ALA A 63 21.37 -2.04 -8.64
C ALA A 63 22.87 -1.76 -8.81
N SER A 64 23.68 -1.91 -7.77
CA SER A 64 25.14 -1.70 -7.86
C SER A 64 25.80 -2.73 -8.75
N ALA A 65 25.39 -4.00 -8.65
CA ALA A 65 25.90 -5.05 -9.53
C ALA A 65 25.49 -4.80 -10.98
N PHE A 66 24.22 -4.46 -11.24
CA PHE A 66 23.75 -4.10 -12.57
C PHE A 66 24.50 -2.89 -13.15
N GLY A 67 24.60 -1.82 -12.35
CA GLY A 67 25.24 -0.56 -12.73
C GLY A 67 26.70 -0.78 -13.13
N PHE A 68 27.46 -1.54 -12.35
CA PHE A 68 28.86 -1.86 -12.68
C PHE A 68 28.99 -2.57 -14.03
N PHE A 69 28.18 -3.60 -14.30
CA PHE A 69 28.23 -4.31 -15.59
C PHE A 69 27.69 -3.45 -16.74
N SER A 70 26.74 -2.55 -16.49
CA SER A 70 26.17 -1.68 -17.51
C SER A 70 27.17 -0.70 -18.12
N LEU A 71 28.24 -0.34 -17.39
CA LEU A 71 29.30 0.53 -17.90
C LEU A 71 30.00 -0.05 -19.13
N PHE A 72 30.10 -1.38 -19.24
CA PHE A 72 30.70 -2.05 -20.40
C PHE A 72 29.80 -2.06 -21.64
N ALA A 73 28.51 -1.73 -21.48
CA ALA A 73 27.51 -1.79 -22.54
C ALA A 73 26.85 -0.44 -22.83
N ILE A 74 27.28 0.64 -22.17
CA ILE A 74 26.59 1.94 -22.16
C ILE A 74 26.49 2.57 -23.56
N ASP A 75 27.56 2.47 -24.36
CA ASP A 75 27.63 3.06 -25.70
C ASP A 75 27.04 2.15 -26.79
N ASN A 76 26.60 0.94 -26.44
CA ASN A 76 26.09 -0.03 -27.40
C ASN A 76 24.73 -0.58 -26.98
N GLN A 77 23.67 -0.06 -27.61
CA GLN A 77 22.29 -0.47 -27.34
C GLN A 77 22.06 -1.98 -27.50
N PHE A 78 22.72 -2.64 -28.46
CA PHE A 78 22.58 -4.08 -28.65
C PHE A 78 23.21 -4.87 -27.49
N ALA A 79 24.41 -4.46 -27.07
CA ALA A 79 25.08 -5.04 -25.89
C ALA A 79 24.25 -4.84 -24.61
N LEU A 80 23.64 -3.67 -24.46
CA LEU A 80 22.78 -3.34 -23.32
C LEU A 80 21.54 -4.24 -23.28
N LYS A 81 20.87 -4.47 -24.41
CA LYS A 81 19.73 -5.41 -24.51
C LYS A 81 20.12 -6.84 -24.13
N ILE A 82 21.27 -7.33 -24.61
CA ILE A 82 21.79 -8.66 -24.25
C ILE A 82 22.06 -8.74 -22.75
N MET A 83 22.69 -7.71 -22.18
CA MET A 83 22.99 -7.65 -20.76
C MET A 83 21.72 -7.68 -19.91
N LEU A 84 20.71 -6.87 -20.24
CA LEU A 84 19.41 -6.86 -19.56
C LEU A 84 18.72 -8.22 -19.60
N PHE A 85 18.80 -8.94 -20.72
CA PHE A 85 18.27 -10.30 -20.86
C PHE A 85 18.93 -11.26 -19.88
N PHE A 86 20.26 -11.33 -19.87
CA PHE A 86 21.00 -12.20 -18.94
C PHE A 86 20.77 -11.79 -17.48
N TYR A 87 20.71 -10.49 -17.20
CA TYR A 87 20.51 -10.00 -15.84
C TYR A 87 19.10 -10.33 -15.32
N THR A 88 18.10 -10.35 -16.19
CA THR A 88 16.75 -10.85 -15.87
C THR A 88 16.80 -12.33 -15.47
N ILE A 89 17.50 -13.16 -16.25
CA ILE A 89 17.65 -14.60 -15.96
C ILE A 89 18.38 -14.80 -14.63
N ILE A 90 19.51 -14.12 -14.42
CA ILE A 90 20.30 -14.19 -13.20
C ILE A 90 19.48 -13.74 -11.99
N GLY A 91 18.70 -12.66 -12.12
CA GLY A 91 17.86 -12.16 -11.04
C GLY A 91 16.79 -13.16 -10.59
N PHE A 92 16.05 -13.75 -11.54
CA PHE A 92 15.08 -14.79 -11.20
C PHE A 92 15.77 -16.06 -10.69
N PHE A 93 16.91 -16.46 -11.26
CA PHE A 93 17.68 -17.60 -10.76
C PHE A 93 18.17 -17.40 -9.31
N ALA A 94 18.72 -16.23 -9.00
CA ALA A 94 19.14 -15.85 -7.65
C ALA A 94 17.95 -15.86 -6.69
N THR A 95 16.80 -15.35 -7.12
CA THR A 95 15.54 -15.41 -6.37
C THR A 95 15.14 -16.85 -6.04
N GLU A 96 15.19 -17.76 -7.02
CA GLU A 96 14.87 -19.17 -6.83
C GLU A 96 15.83 -19.85 -5.86
N MET A 97 17.14 -19.65 -6.03
CA MET A 97 18.17 -20.20 -5.14
C MET A 97 18.02 -19.69 -3.71
N TYR A 98 17.78 -18.39 -3.55
CA TYR A 98 17.62 -17.78 -2.23
C TYR A 98 16.39 -18.34 -1.51
N LYS A 99 15.26 -18.48 -2.20
CA LYS A 99 14.03 -18.99 -1.60
C LYS A 99 14.08 -20.50 -1.28
N LYS A 100 14.92 -21.29 -1.96
CA LYS A 100 15.22 -22.68 -1.57
C LYS A 100 15.85 -22.81 -0.18
N THR A 101 16.41 -21.73 0.38
CA THR A 101 16.92 -21.70 1.77
C THR A 101 15.81 -21.52 2.82
N ASN A 102 14.54 -21.71 2.42
CA ASN A 102 13.34 -21.59 3.26
C ASN A 102 13.13 -20.17 3.83
N VAL A 103 13.54 -19.14 3.10
CA VAL A 103 13.35 -17.73 3.48
C VAL A 103 12.04 -17.19 2.87
N PHE A 104 11.26 -16.47 3.67
CA PHE A 104 10.01 -15.85 3.25
C PHE A 104 9.74 -14.53 3.97
N GLY A 105 9.58 -13.45 3.23
CA GLY A 105 9.19 -12.14 3.76
C GLY A 105 10.22 -11.54 4.71
N ASN A 106 11.51 -11.70 4.40
CA ASN A 106 12.59 -11.06 5.16
C ASN A 106 13.01 -9.70 4.58
N GLY A 107 12.53 -9.36 3.38
CA GLY A 107 12.78 -8.08 2.71
C GLY A 107 13.78 -8.20 1.58
N LEU A 108 14.84 -8.99 1.76
CA LEU A 108 15.81 -9.26 0.71
C LEU A 108 15.19 -10.15 -0.39
N ASP A 109 14.33 -11.09 -0.01
CA ASP A 109 13.56 -11.89 -0.96
C ASP A 109 12.56 -11.06 -1.77
N ASP A 110 11.90 -10.08 -1.13
CA ASP A 110 11.04 -9.10 -1.80
C ASP A 110 11.85 -8.25 -2.81
N ALA A 111 13.05 -7.80 -2.42
CA ALA A 111 13.90 -6.96 -3.25
C ALA A 111 14.38 -7.69 -4.51
N LEU A 112 14.83 -8.95 -4.39
CA LEU A 112 15.26 -9.74 -5.53
C LEU A 112 14.15 -9.94 -6.55
N VAL A 113 12.93 -10.26 -6.11
CA VAL A 113 11.76 -10.40 -7.00
C VAL A 113 11.44 -9.06 -7.65
N PHE A 114 11.38 -7.98 -6.86
CA PHE A 114 11.07 -6.63 -7.35
C PHE A 114 12.07 -6.16 -8.41
N CYS A 115 13.37 -6.24 -8.13
CA CYS A 115 14.39 -5.78 -9.05
C CYS A 115 14.49 -6.66 -10.31
N SER A 116 14.32 -7.98 -10.18
CA SER A 116 14.27 -8.89 -11.34
C SER A 116 13.10 -8.56 -12.27
N LEU A 117 11.93 -8.24 -11.68
CA LEU A 117 10.76 -7.80 -12.44
C LEU A 117 11.02 -6.45 -13.12
N MET A 118 11.59 -5.47 -12.42
CA MET A 118 11.90 -4.15 -13.01
C MET A 118 12.87 -4.25 -14.18
N VAL A 119 13.97 -5.00 -14.04
CA VAL A 119 14.93 -5.21 -15.14
C VAL A 119 14.26 -5.93 -16.31
N SER A 120 13.39 -6.91 -16.04
CA SER A 120 12.64 -7.57 -17.11
C SER A 120 11.75 -6.59 -17.88
N MET A 121 11.13 -5.61 -17.21
CA MET A 121 10.30 -4.60 -17.87
C MET A 121 11.13 -3.69 -18.77
N VAL A 122 12.28 -3.22 -18.28
CA VAL A 122 13.20 -2.40 -19.08
C VAL A 122 13.70 -3.19 -20.31
N PHE A 123 13.98 -4.48 -20.15
CA PHE A 123 14.31 -5.36 -21.27
C PHE A 123 13.16 -5.44 -22.30
N PHE A 124 11.93 -5.72 -21.85
CA PHE A 124 10.77 -5.80 -22.73
C PHE A 124 10.52 -4.49 -23.47
N GLU A 125 10.66 -3.35 -22.79
CA GLU A 125 10.57 -2.02 -23.38
C GLU A 125 11.59 -1.85 -24.51
N MET A 126 12.88 -2.02 -24.22
CA MET A 126 13.93 -1.80 -25.22
C MET A 126 13.86 -2.74 -26.43
N VAL A 127 13.28 -3.94 -26.29
CA VAL A 127 13.22 -4.93 -27.37
C VAL A 127 11.94 -4.83 -28.18
N PHE A 128 10.80 -4.70 -27.52
CA PHE A 128 9.48 -4.85 -28.15
C PHE A 128 8.72 -3.54 -28.26
N PHE A 129 9.09 -2.52 -27.48
CA PHE A 129 8.33 -1.29 -27.41
C PHE A 129 9.17 -0.08 -27.89
N THR A 130 9.13 0.21 -29.19
CA THR A 130 9.81 1.34 -29.83
C THR A 130 8.92 2.58 -30.04
N ASN A 131 7.59 2.44 -30.09
CA ASN A 131 6.59 3.49 -30.27
C ASN A 131 5.78 3.75 -28.98
N PHE A 132 6.10 4.86 -28.31
CA PHE A 132 5.58 5.22 -26.99
C PHE A 132 4.05 5.14 -26.83
N ILE A 133 3.24 5.53 -27.81
CA ILE A 133 1.79 5.72 -27.61
C ILE A 133 1.02 4.37 -27.64
N TYR A 134 1.15 3.59 -28.71
CA TYR A 134 0.38 2.34 -28.86
C TYR A 134 0.88 1.21 -27.95
N GLU A 135 2.13 1.28 -27.55
CA GLU A 135 2.80 0.20 -26.82
C GLU A 135 2.74 0.37 -25.30
N THR A 136 2.32 1.54 -24.79
CA THR A 136 2.05 1.71 -23.35
C THR A 136 1.03 0.69 -22.84
N THR A 137 -0.03 0.43 -23.60
CA THR A 137 -1.03 -0.59 -23.24
C THR A 137 -0.42 -1.99 -23.16
N ALA A 138 0.38 -2.36 -24.17
CA ALA A 138 1.06 -3.64 -24.21
C ALA A 138 2.05 -3.78 -23.05
N PHE A 139 2.84 -2.75 -22.76
CA PHE A 139 3.75 -2.68 -21.62
C PHE A 139 3.04 -2.84 -20.26
N LEU A 140 1.91 -2.17 -20.06
CA LEU A 140 1.13 -2.29 -18.83
C LEU A 140 0.51 -3.69 -18.69
N LEU A 141 0.05 -4.28 -19.79
CA LEU A 141 -0.47 -5.65 -19.79
C LEU A 141 0.63 -6.69 -19.54
N THR A 142 1.83 -6.54 -20.10
CA THR A 142 2.97 -7.42 -19.79
C THR A 142 3.37 -7.30 -18.33
N LEU A 143 3.42 -6.09 -17.78
CA LEU A 143 3.64 -5.85 -16.35
C LEU A 143 2.59 -6.53 -15.48
N SER A 144 1.32 -6.46 -15.87
CA SER A 144 0.24 -7.14 -15.16
C SER A 144 0.42 -8.66 -15.16
N VAL A 145 0.64 -9.26 -16.33
CA VAL A 145 0.79 -10.72 -16.46
C VAL A 145 2.00 -11.22 -15.69
N LEU A 146 3.16 -10.57 -15.84
CA LEU A 146 4.39 -10.97 -15.15
C LEU A 146 4.27 -10.80 -13.63
N SER A 147 3.67 -9.71 -13.15
CA SER A 147 3.39 -9.51 -11.73
C SER A 147 2.47 -10.59 -11.18
N TRP A 148 1.45 -10.99 -11.95
CA TRP A 148 0.51 -12.04 -11.53
C TRP A 148 1.17 -13.42 -11.46
N VAL A 149 2.00 -13.77 -12.46
CA VAL A 149 2.80 -14.99 -12.45
C VAL A 149 3.75 -15.02 -11.26
N CYS A 150 4.47 -13.91 -11.00
CA CYS A 150 5.36 -13.78 -9.86
C CYS A 150 4.60 -13.89 -8.53
N TYR A 151 3.38 -13.34 -8.44
CA TYR A 151 2.56 -13.48 -7.24
C TYR A 151 2.23 -14.94 -6.93
N PHE A 152 1.76 -15.71 -7.91
CA PHE A 152 1.41 -17.11 -7.66
C PHE A 152 2.62 -17.98 -7.34
N ARG A 153 3.82 -17.57 -7.79
CA ARG A 153 5.06 -18.27 -7.48
C ARG A 153 5.61 -17.90 -6.09
N TYR A 154 5.64 -16.61 -5.76
CA TYR A 154 6.37 -16.06 -4.60
C TYR A 154 5.49 -15.54 -3.47
N LEU A 155 4.19 -15.35 -3.69
CA LEU A 155 3.16 -14.98 -2.70
C LEU A 155 3.29 -13.57 -2.08
N HIS A 156 4.04 -12.65 -2.70
CA HIS A 156 4.18 -11.28 -2.21
C HIS A 156 3.03 -10.37 -2.66
N GLY A 157 2.32 -9.77 -1.70
CA GLY A 157 1.10 -9.00 -1.97
C GLY A 157 1.27 -7.77 -2.88
N TYR A 158 2.43 -7.12 -2.86
CA TYR A 158 2.69 -5.94 -3.70
C TYR A 158 2.65 -6.25 -5.21
N LEU A 159 2.86 -7.52 -5.60
CA LEU A 159 2.77 -7.95 -6.98
C LEU A 159 1.31 -7.96 -7.49
N ILE A 160 0.35 -8.29 -6.63
CA ILE A 160 -1.07 -8.13 -6.96
C ILE A 160 -1.41 -6.66 -7.11
N LEU A 161 -0.92 -5.81 -6.20
CA LEU A 161 -1.12 -4.37 -6.31
C LEU A 161 -0.57 -3.83 -7.64
N ALA A 162 0.66 -4.18 -8.00
CA ALA A 162 1.27 -3.82 -9.27
C ALA A 162 0.42 -4.29 -10.46
N SER A 163 -0.02 -5.56 -10.47
CA SER A 163 -0.87 -6.08 -11.56
C SER A 163 -2.18 -5.33 -11.73
N LEU A 164 -2.85 -4.97 -10.64
CA LEU A 164 -4.13 -4.27 -10.68
C LEU A 164 -3.95 -2.82 -11.15
N ILE A 165 -2.91 -2.12 -10.66
CA ILE A 165 -2.57 -0.78 -11.13
C ILE A 165 -2.28 -0.79 -12.63
N SER A 166 -1.52 -1.76 -13.12
CA SER A 166 -1.20 -1.84 -14.54
C SER A 166 -2.42 -2.16 -15.41
N ILE A 167 -3.35 -3.01 -14.95
CA ILE A 167 -4.62 -3.25 -15.67
C ILE A 167 -5.46 -1.97 -15.72
N VAL A 168 -5.60 -1.26 -14.60
CA VAL A 168 -6.34 0.01 -14.58
C VAL A 168 -5.68 1.04 -15.49
N GLY A 169 -4.35 1.17 -15.45
CA GLY A 169 -3.61 2.05 -16.35
C GLY A 169 -3.81 1.69 -17.82
N ALA A 170 -3.84 0.39 -18.16
CA ALA A 170 -4.12 -0.06 -19.53
C ALA A 170 -5.57 0.25 -19.95
N LEU A 171 -6.55 0.10 -19.05
CA LEU A 171 -7.93 0.50 -19.30
C LEU A 171 -8.05 2.01 -19.53
N MET A 172 -7.29 2.83 -18.79
CA MET A 172 -7.29 4.28 -18.94
C MET A 172 -6.72 4.77 -20.29
N GLN A 173 -6.06 3.93 -21.07
CA GLN A 173 -5.66 4.27 -22.45
C GLN A 173 -6.81 4.15 -23.46
N ILE A 174 -7.95 3.58 -23.05
CA ILE A 174 -9.13 3.44 -23.91
C ILE A 174 -9.83 4.81 -23.99
N ASN A 175 -9.72 5.47 -25.13
CA ASN A 175 -10.44 6.72 -25.39
C ASN A 175 -11.94 6.44 -25.64
N SER A 176 -12.71 6.41 -24.55
CA SER A 176 -14.15 6.15 -24.60
C SER A 176 -14.90 6.99 -23.55
N PRO A 177 -16.05 7.60 -23.92
CA PRO A 177 -16.88 8.32 -22.95
C PRO A 177 -17.49 7.41 -21.88
N TYR A 178 -17.48 6.08 -22.10
CA TYR A 178 -18.00 5.09 -21.17
C TYR A 178 -16.93 4.48 -20.25
N LEU A 179 -15.69 4.98 -20.29
CA LEU A 179 -14.57 4.41 -19.56
C LEU A 179 -14.83 4.30 -18.05
N CYS A 180 -15.48 5.31 -17.46
CA CYS A 180 -15.86 5.29 -16.04
C CYS A 180 -16.70 4.05 -15.69
N PHE A 181 -17.68 3.70 -16.53
CA PHE A 181 -18.51 2.50 -16.34
C PHE A 181 -17.72 1.20 -16.56
N ILE A 182 -16.79 1.18 -17.52
CA ILE A 182 -15.93 0.02 -17.78
C ILE A 182 -15.04 -0.26 -16.55
N VAL A 183 -14.37 0.77 -16.02
CA VAL A 183 -13.50 0.65 -14.84
C VAL A 183 -14.31 0.34 -13.59
N MET A 184 -15.52 0.92 -13.45
CA MET A 184 -16.43 0.60 -12.35
C MET A 184 -16.87 -0.88 -12.40
N LEU A 185 -17.24 -1.39 -13.57
CA LEU A 185 -17.61 -2.78 -13.78
C LEU A 185 -16.43 -3.72 -13.49
N PHE A 186 -15.20 -3.33 -13.87
CA PHE A 186 -13.99 -4.06 -13.49
C PHE A 186 -13.83 -4.16 -11.97
N GLY A 187 -14.04 -3.08 -11.22
CA GLY A 187 -14.06 -3.09 -9.75
C GLY A 187 -15.10 -4.06 -9.18
N ILE A 188 -16.32 -4.07 -9.72
CA ILE A 188 -17.39 -5.02 -9.32
C ILE A 188 -16.96 -6.48 -9.56
N LEU A 189 -16.43 -6.77 -10.76
CA LEU A 189 -15.97 -8.12 -11.12
C LEU A 189 -14.87 -8.60 -10.19
N LEU A 190 -13.88 -7.76 -9.88
CA LEU A 190 -12.81 -8.08 -8.92
C LEU A 190 -13.36 -8.39 -7.53
N PHE A 191 -14.33 -7.60 -7.04
CA PHE A 191 -14.96 -7.85 -5.74
C PHE A 191 -15.72 -9.17 -5.73
N PHE A 192 -16.41 -9.51 -6.82
CA PHE A 192 -17.12 -10.78 -6.96
C PHE A 192 -16.18 -11.98 -7.01
N ILE A 193 -15.06 -11.86 -7.72
CA ILE A 193 -13.99 -12.87 -7.74
C ILE A 193 -13.44 -13.09 -6.33
N TYR A 194 -13.13 -11.99 -5.61
CA TYR A 194 -12.72 -12.07 -4.21
C TYR A 194 -13.73 -12.84 -3.36
N TYR A 195 -15.01 -12.49 -3.46
CA TYR A 195 -16.07 -13.11 -2.66
C TYR A 195 -16.18 -14.61 -2.94
N LYS A 196 -16.15 -15.02 -4.22
CA LYS A 196 -16.17 -16.44 -4.62
C LYS A 196 -14.98 -17.24 -4.11
N ILE A 197 -13.78 -16.66 -4.13
CA ILE A 197 -12.55 -17.36 -3.70
C ILE A 197 -12.48 -17.42 -2.17
N LYS A 198 -12.87 -16.35 -1.47
CA LYS A 198 -12.83 -16.28 0.00
C LYS A 198 -13.61 -17.41 0.67
N LEU A 199 -14.71 -17.87 0.07
CA LEU A 199 -15.54 -18.94 0.61
C LEU A 199 -14.83 -20.32 0.63
N LYS A 200 -13.67 -20.46 -0.01
CA LYS A 200 -12.92 -21.72 -0.11
C LYS A 200 -11.68 -21.69 0.78
N ASN A 201 -11.63 -22.54 1.81
CA ASN A 201 -10.54 -22.58 2.79
C ASN A 201 -9.16 -22.99 2.18
N LYS A 202 -9.17 -23.65 1.01
CA LYS A 202 -7.98 -24.09 0.26
C LYS A 202 -7.00 -22.97 -0.12
N TYR A 203 -7.43 -21.70 -0.08
CA TYR A 203 -6.64 -20.56 -0.52
C TYR A 203 -6.11 -19.68 0.62
N ILE A 204 -5.96 -20.24 1.83
CA ILE A 204 -5.48 -19.50 3.01
C ILE A 204 -4.16 -18.76 2.77
N TYR A 205 -3.25 -19.33 1.98
CA TYR A 205 -1.96 -18.73 1.64
C TYR A 205 -2.05 -17.46 0.78
N TYR A 206 -3.15 -17.31 0.04
CA TYR A 206 -3.41 -16.16 -0.82
C TYR A 206 -4.22 -15.08 -0.10
N LYS A 207 -4.49 -15.24 1.20
CA LYS A 207 -5.29 -14.30 2.01
C LYS A 207 -4.81 -12.86 1.89
N ASN A 208 -3.49 -12.64 1.88
CA ASN A 208 -2.93 -11.30 1.74
C ASN A 208 -3.27 -10.67 0.37
N GLY A 209 -3.00 -11.37 -0.74
CA GLY A 209 -3.34 -10.84 -2.07
C GLY A 209 -4.85 -10.75 -2.31
N LEU A 210 -5.66 -11.63 -1.71
CA LEU A 210 -7.12 -11.50 -1.73
C LEU A 210 -7.61 -10.26 -0.98
N ASN A 211 -7.02 -9.93 0.17
CA ASN A 211 -7.33 -8.72 0.91
C ASN A 211 -6.96 -7.45 0.11
N ILE A 212 -5.79 -7.45 -0.55
CA ILE A 212 -5.38 -6.37 -1.45
C ILE A 212 -6.34 -6.25 -2.63
N THR A 213 -6.73 -7.37 -3.24
CA THR A 213 -7.70 -7.40 -4.36
C THR A 213 -9.02 -6.79 -3.94
N LYS A 214 -9.55 -7.17 -2.77
CA LYS A 214 -10.78 -6.58 -2.22
C LYS A 214 -10.63 -5.07 -2.03
N PHE A 215 -9.54 -4.64 -1.41
CA PHE A 215 -9.29 -3.22 -1.12
C PHE A 215 -9.21 -2.40 -2.41
N CYS A 216 -8.41 -2.86 -3.38
CA CYS A 216 -8.30 -2.23 -4.70
C CYS A 216 -9.64 -2.25 -5.45
N ALA A 217 -10.40 -3.34 -5.41
CA ALA A 217 -11.70 -3.43 -6.07
C ALA A 217 -12.67 -2.34 -5.59
N LEU A 218 -12.75 -2.12 -4.27
CA LEU A 218 -13.60 -1.09 -3.66
C LEU A 218 -13.11 0.33 -3.99
N ILE A 219 -11.79 0.55 -3.97
CA ILE A 219 -11.20 1.84 -4.37
C ILE A 219 -11.48 2.12 -5.85
N ILE A 220 -11.18 1.18 -6.74
CA ILE A 220 -11.38 1.31 -8.19
C ILE A 220 -12.84 1.63 -8.48
N PHE A 221 -13.78 0.89 -7.86
CA PHE A 221 -15.21 1.14 -7.99
C PHE A 221 -15.59 2.57 -7.57
N TYR A 222 -15.09 3.05 -6.42
CA TYR A 222 -15.38 4.40 -5.95
C TYR A 222 -14.75 5.48 -6.84
N LEU A 223 -13.46 5.36 -7.17
CA LEU A 223 -12.73 6.37 -7.95
C LEU A 223 -13.32 6.49 -9.36
N ALA A 224 -13.75 5.38 -9.96
CA ALA A 224 -14.38 5.37 -11.27
C ALA A 224 -15.73 6.09 -11.32
N GLY A 225 -16.42 6.24 -10.20
CA GLY A 225 -17.67 7.00 -10.08
C GLY A 225 -17.51 8.35 -9.35
N ASN A 226 -16.29 8.75 -9.00
CA ASN A 226 -16.05 10.01 -8.32
C ASN A 226 -16.14 11.17 -9.33
N TYR A 227 -16.99 12.16 -9.02
CA TYR A 227 -17.22 13.32 -9.89
C TYR A 227 -15.92 14.03 -10.31
N GLY A 228 -15.02 14.29 -9.36
CA GLY A 228 -13.78 15.02 -9.64
C GLY A 228 -12.85 14.27 -10.56
N ILE A 229 -12.68 12.96 -10.32
CA ILE A 229 -11.80 12.11 -11.14
C ILE A 229 -12.31 12.04 -12.58
N ILE A 230 -13.62 11.86 -12.75
CA ILE A 230 -14.22 11.80 -14.09
C ILE A 230 -14.06 13.15 -14.80
N ARG A 231 -14.24 14.27 -14.07
CA ARG A 231 -14.10 15.61 -14.64
C ARG A 231 -12.67 15.88 -15.10
N GLU A 232 -11.67 15.68 -14.25
CA GLU A 232 -10.27 15.89 -14.61
C GLU A 232 -9.86 14.97 -15.76
N TYR A 233 -10.21 13.69 -15.69
CA TYR A 233 -9.91 12.76 -16.77
C TYR A 233 -10.57 13.17 -18.10
N SER A 234 -11.84 13.58 -18.07
CA SER A 234 -12.54 14.00 -19.30
C SER A 234 -11.96 15.28 -19.89
N ASN A 235 -11.49 16.21 -19.05
CA ASN A 235 -10.80 17.42 -19.47
C ASN A 235 -9.43 17.09 -20.10
N GLU A 236 -8.64 16.23 -19.45
CA GLU A 236 -7.33 15.79 -19.97
C GLU A 236 -7.44 15.08 -21.32
N GLN A 237 -8.52 14.33 -21.54
CA GLN A 237 -8.79 13.65 -22.82
C GLN A 237 -9.43 14.55 -23.87
N GLY A 238 -9.76 15.82 -23.55
CA GLY A 238 -10.48 16.73 -24.44
C GLY A 238 -11.90 16.27 -24.79
N ILE A 239 -12.48 15.39 -23.98
CA ILE A 239 -13.85 14.86 -24.17
C ILE A 239 -14.88 15.93 -23.77
N LEU A 240 -14.53 16.78 -22.79
CA LEU A 240 -15.34 17.89 -22.34
C LEU A 240 -14.74 19.24 -22.79
N PRO A 241 -15.54 20.16 -23.37
CA PRO A 241 -15.15 21.55 -23.53
C PRO A 241 -14.98 22.24 -22.16
N ASP A 242 -14.07 23.22 -22.10
CA ASP A 242 -13.83 24.03 -20.91
C ASP A 242 -15.14 24.60 -20.34
N ASN A 243 -15.30 24.52 -19.02
CA ASN A 243 -16.46 24.99 -18.26
C ASN A 243 -17.81 24.30 -18.55
N THR A 244 -17.82 23.14 -19.20
CA THR A 244 -19.03 22.31 -19.30
C THR A 244 -19.16 21.34 -18.12
N GLU A 245 -20.40 21.05 -17.72
CA GLU A 245 -20.67 20.00 -16.73
C GLU A 245 -20.55 18.62 -17.37
N ILE A 246 -20.03 17.65 -16.61
CA ILE A 246 -20.00 16.25 -17.08
C ILE A 246 -21.42 15.72 -17.28
N PRO A 247 -21.68 14.93 -18.33
CA PRO A 247 -22.92 14.18 -18.45
C PRO A 247 -23.17 13.37 -17.17
N LEU A 248 -24.42 13.32 -16.72
CA LEU A 248 -24.80 12.65 -15.47
C LEU A 248 -24.09 13.20 -14.21
N ALA A 249 -23.72 14.49 -14.18
CA ALA A 249 -23.12 15.13 -13.01
C ALA A 249 -23.88 14.87 -11.70
N TRP A 250 -25.22 14.91 -11.72
CA TRP A 250 -26.05 14.60 -10.56
C TRP A 250 -25.79 13.18 -10.01
N PHE A 251 -25.65 12.19 -10.90
CA PHE A 251 -25.39 10.80 -10.52
C PHE A 251 -24.02 10.67 -9.86
N PHE A 252 -22.96 11.24 -10.46
CA PHE A 252 -21.60 11.15 -9.92
C PHE A 252 -21.43 11.93 -8.61
N ASN A 253 -22.10 13.08 -8.47
CA ASN A 253 -22.14 13.81 -7.19
C ASN A 253 -22.84 12.99 -6.09
N CYS A 254 -24.00 12.39 -6.38
CA CYS A 254 -24.68 11.51 -5.42
C CYS A 254 -23.85 10.26 -5.09
N PHE A 255 -23.31 9.59 -6.11
CA PHE A 255 -22.51 8.37 -5.98
C PHE A 255 -21.31 8.59 -5.07
N MET A 256 -20.60 9.70 -5.26
CA MET A 256 -19.44 10.09 -4.47
C MET A 256 -19.75 10.10 -2.96
N PHE A 257 -20.91 10.59 -2.51
CA PHE A 257 -21.26 10.57 -1.09
C PHE A 257 -21.90 9.25 -0.62
N ILE A 258 -22.76 8.66 -1.45
CA ILE A 258 -23.52 7.46 -1.08
C ILE A 258 -22.60 6.26 -0.90
N VAL A 259 -21.61 6.05 -1.78
CA VAL A 259 -20.75 4.87 -1.73
C VAL A 259 -19.91 4.79 -0.45
N PRO A 260 -19.21 5.86 -0.02
CA PRO A 260 -18.51 5.86 1.27
C PRO A 260 -19.45 5.65 2.47
N ILE A 261 -20.66 6.22 2.45
CA ILE A 261 -21.66 5.98 3.51
C ILE A 261 -22.06 4.50 3.55
N ILE A 262 -22.28 3.86 2.39
CA ILE A 262 -22.54 2.43 2.30
C ILE A 262 -21.35 1.64 2.86
N TYR A 263 -20.11 2.02 2.55
CA TYR A 263 -18.92 1.36 3.09
C TYR A 263 -18.82 1.51 4.60
N LEU A 264 -19.08 2.70 5.15
CA LEU A 264 -19.13 2.93 6.59
C LEU A 264 -20.21 2.07 7.27
N TYR A 265 -21.43 2.05 6.73
CA TYR A 265 -22.51 1.22 7.26
C TYR A 265 -22.16 -0.28 7.20
N ALA A 266 -21.66 -0.75 6.04
CA ALA A 266 -21.25 -2.13 5.85
C ALA A 266 -20.08 -2.51 6.78
N SER A 267 -19.15 -1.59 7.03
CA SER A 267 -18.02 -1.84 7.94
C SER A 267 -18.48 -2.08 9.37
N ILE A 268 -19.49 -1.34 9.84
CA ILE A 268 -20.08 -1.52 11.18
C ILE A 268 -20.87 -2.82 11.22
N LYS A 269 -21.69 -3.08 10.20
CA LYS A 269 -22.54 -4.29 10.12
C LYS A 269 -21.73 -5.58 10.04
N PHE A 270 -20.68 -5.60 9.22
CA PHE A 270 -19.83 -6.78 9.00
C PHE A 270 -18.57 -6.81 9.87
N LYS A 271 -18.39 -5.82 10.77
CA LYS A 271 -17.25 -5.72 11.70
C LYS A 271 -15.91 -5.72 10.96
N ASP A 272 -15.83 -4.99 9.85
CA ASP A 272 -14.67 -4.96 8.98
C ASP A 272 -13.88 -3.67 9.16
N ARG A 273 -12.76 -3.76 9.89
CA ARG A 273 -11.89 -2.62 10.19
C ARG A 273 -11.28 -1.99 8.93
N MET A 274 -10.93 -2.79 7.92
CA MET A 274 -10.36 -2.26 6.67
C MET A 274 -11.40 -1.43 5.92
N LEU A 275 -12.63 -1.93 5.84
CA LEU A 275 -13.73 -1.22 5.18
C LEU A 275 -14.09 0.08 5.92
N LEU A 276 -13.94 0.10 7.26
CA LEU A 276 -14.16 1.30 8.06
C LEU A 276 -13.15 2.40 7.69
N TRP A 277 -11.85 2.09 7.73
CA TRP A 277 -10.80 3.05 7.36
C TRP A 277 -10.94 3.54 5.92
N LEU A 278 -11.26 2.62 5.01
CA LEU A 278 -11.55 2.97 3.62
C LEU A 278 -12.74 3.92 3.52
N GLY A 279 -13.87 3.60 4.15
CA GLY A 279 -15.06 4.44 4.12
C GLY A 279 -14.82 5.85 4.68
N ILE A 280 -14.07 5.97 5.78
CA ILE A 280 -13.69 7.27 6.36
C ILE A 280 -12.83 8.07 5.38
N GLY A 281 -11.79 7.43 4.82
CA GLY A 281 -10.88 8.09 3.87
C GLY A 281 -11.59 8.57 2.61
N LEU A 282 -12.45 7.73 2.02
CA LEU A 282 -13.20 8.07 0.82
C LEU A 282 -14.28 9.14 1.10
N PHE A 283 -14.93 9.11 2.27
CA PHE A 283 -15.89 10.14 2.66
C PHE A 283 -15.20 11.50 2.85
N ALA A 284 -14.02 11.53 3.49
CA ALA A 284 -13.21 12.76 3.56
C ALA A 284 -12.82 13.24 2.16
N GLY A 285 -12.38 12.34 1.28
CA GLY A 285 -12.10 12.64 -0.12
C GLY A 285 -13.31 13.23 -0.86
N SER A 286 -14.52 12.71 -0.61
CA SER A 286 -15.78 13.22 -1.19
C SER A 286 -16.03 14.68 -0.84
N ILE A 287 -15.81 15.05 0.43
CA ILE A 287 -15.98 16.43 0.91
C ILE A 287 -14.96 17.37 0.23
N ILE A 288 -13.71 16.92 0.11
CA ILE A 288 -12.65 17.67 -0.58
C ILE A 288 -13.04 17.89 -2.04
N THR A 289 -13.37 16.83 -2.77
CA THR A 289 -13.81 16.90 -4.17
C THR A 289 -15.00 17.83 -4.33
N PHE A 290 -16.05 17.65 -3.52
CA PHE A 290 -17.25 18.50 -3.60
C PHE A 290 -16.91 19.97 -3.44
N ARG A 291 -16.04 20.31 -2.48
CA ARG A 291 -15.63 21.69 -2.25
C ARG A 291 -14.75 22.27 -3.35
N THR A 292 -13.91 21.46 -3.98
CA THR A 292 -13.08 21.90 -5.12
C THR A 292 -13.94 22.34 -6.30
N TYR A 293 -15.08 21.69 -6.52
CA TYR A 293 -15.95 21.96 -7.67
C TYR A 293 -17.20 22.79 -7.34
N HIS A 294 -17.61 22.82 -6.07
CA HIS A 294 -18.75 23.59 -5.58
C HIS A 294 -18.25 24.57 -4.52
N HIS A 295 -18.06 25.82 -4.90
CA HIS A 295 -17.67 26.90 -3.98
C HIS A 295 -18.87 27.40 -3.17
N VAL A 296 -19.36 26.57 -2.25
CA VAL A 296 -20.55 26.88 -1.45
C VAL A 296 -20.22 27.79 -0.25
N LEU A 297 -19.04 27.63 0.36
CA LEU A 297 -18.66 28.31 1.61
C LEU A 297 -17.19 28.76 1.61
N PRO A 298 -16.84 29.87 2.30
CA PRO A 298 -15.46 30.27 2.52
C PRO A 298 -14.65 29.19 3.24
N THR A 299 -13.36 29.12 2.90
CA THR A 299 -12.47 28.06 3.37
C THR A 299 -12.40 27.94 4.89
N THR A 300 -12.32 29.08 5.57
CA THR A 300 -12.25 29.18 7.02
C THR A 300 -13.50 28.64 7.71
N LEU A 301 -14.69 28.98 7.18
CA LEU A 301 -15.98 28.52 7.71
C LEU A 301 -16.18 27.02 7.50
N ALA A 302 -15.84 26.51 6.32
CA ALA A 302 -15.98 25.09 6.02
C ALA A 302 -15.06 24.21 6.88
N LEU A 303 -13.81 24.62 7.12
CA LEU A 303 -12.89 23.86 7.98
C LEU A 303 -13.28 23.90 9.45
N THR A 304 -13.73 25.05 9.96
CA THR A 304 -14.16 25.20 11.36
C THR A 304 -15.42 24.38 11.66
N LEU A 305 -16.45 24.48 10.80
CA LEU A 305 -17.67 23.68 10.93
C LEU A 305 -17.39 22.18 10.74
N GLY A 306 -16.57 21.81 9.75
CA GLY A 306 -16.18 20.41 9.52
C GLY A 306 -15.46 19.81 10.73
N GLY A 307 -14.53 20.56 11.33
CA GLY A 307 -13.84 20.16 12.56
C GLY A 307 -14.81 19.99 13.74
N LEU A 308 -15.74 20.93 13.92
CA LEU A 308 -16.74 20.86 14.99
C LEU A 308 -17.66 19.64 14.83
N ILE A 309 -18.13 19.36 13.61
CA ILE A 309 -18.96 18.19 13.30
C ILE A 309 -18.19 16.89 13.56
N LEU A 310 -16.94 16.80 13.10
CA LEU A 310 -16.09 15.63 13.34
C LEU A 310 -15.85 15.40 14.84
N LEU A 311 -15.65 16.47 15.61
CA LEU A 311 -15.47 16.39 17.06
C LEU A 311 -16.75 15.89 17.73
N ALA A 312 -17.91 16.47 17.41
CA ALA A 312 -19.20 16.03 17.92
C ALA A 312 -19.51 14.56 17.57
N LEU A 313 -19.26 14.17 16.32
CA LEU A 313 -19.46 12.81 15.83
C LEU A 313 -18.50 11.82 16.50
N SER A 314 -17.24 12.20 16.69
CA SER A 314 -16.25 11.42 17.43
C SER A 314 -16.70 11.18 18.87
N MET A 315 -17.10 12.24 19.59
CA MET A 315 -17.62 12.14 20.95
C MET A 315 -18.84 11.22 21.03
N TYR A 316 -19.75 11.32 20.07
CA TYR A 316 -20.92 10.45 19.99
C TYR A 316 -20.53 8.98 19.76
N ILE A 317 -19.63 8.70 18.81
CA ILE A 317 -19.15 7.35 18.52
C ILE A 317 -18.41 6.77 19.74
N ILE A 318 -17.52 7.53 20.38
CA ILE A 318 -16.82 7.14 21.60
C ILE A 318 -17.83 6.76 22.69
N LYS A 319 -18.80 7.63 22.96
CA LYS A 319 -19.83 7.38 23.98
C LYS A 319 -20.65 6.12 23.66
N LYS A 320 -20.99 5.90 22.39
CA LYS A 320 -21.80 4.75 21.94
C LYS A 320 -21.06 3.42 22.03
N PHE A 321 -19.77 3.39 21.72
CA PHE A 321 -18.95 2.17 21.67
C PHE A 321 -17.99 2.02 22.87
N LYS A 322 -18.11 2.86 23.90
CA LYS A 322 -17.23 2.85 25.08
C LYS A 322 -17.20 1.47 25.77
N ASN A 323 -18.37 0.84 25.90
CA ASN A 323 -18.55 -0.40 26.65
C ASN A 323 -18.93 -1.59 25.76
N SER A 324 -18.85 -1.47 24.42
CA SER A 324 -19.19 -2.58 23.54
C SER A 324 -18.11 -3.64 23.59
N GLN A 325 -18.47 -4.87 23.97
CA GLN A 325 -17.56 -6.01 23.98
C GLN A 325 -17.55 -6.78 22.65
N THR A 326 -18.44 -6.45 21.72
CA THR A 326 -18.57 -7.14 20.43
C THR A 326 -18.60 -6.14 19.27
N GLY A 327 -17.82 -6.41 18.22
CA GLY A 327 -17.73 -5.52 17.06
C GLY A 327 -16.73 -4.38 17.25
N LEU A 328 -17.11 -3.16 16.85
CA LEU A 328 -16.29 -1.97 17.10
C LEU A 328 -16.33 -1.64 18.59
N SER A 329 -15.16 -1.51 19.20
CA SER A 329 -14.99 -1.25 20.62
C SER A 329 -13.89 -0.21 20.84
N PHE A 330 -14.05 0.60 21.89
CA PHE A 330 -12.98 1.46 22.42
C PHE A 330 -12.16 0.78 23.52
N MET A 331 -12.43 -0.49 23.83
CA MET A 331 -11.56 -1.27 24.71
C MET A 331 -10.21 -1.53 24.02
N PRO A 332 -9.11 -1.59 24.79
CA PRO A 332 -7.80 -1.93 24.24
C PRO A 332 -7.87 -3.25 23.47
N ASP A 333 -7.39 -3.25 22.22
CA ASP A 333 -7.32 -4.47 21.41
C ASP A 333 -6.22 -5.37 21.99
N PRO A 334 -6.55 -6.56 22.53
CA PRO A 334 -5.55 -7.43 23.14
C PRO A 334 -4.50 -7.88 22.12
N PHE A 335 -4.82 -7.96 20.83
CA PHE A 335 -3.88 -8.33 19.76
C PHE A 335 -2.92 -7.21 19.36
N GLN A 336 -3.26 -5.94 19.60
CA GLN A 336 -2.39 -4.80 19.30
C GLN A 336 -1.70 -4.24 20.56
N GLY A 337 -2.10 -4.72 21.75
CA GLY A 337 -1.70 -4.18 23.03
C GLY A 337 -1.96 -2.67 23.13
N ASN A 338 -1.30 -2.01 24.08
CA ASN A 338 -1.38 -0.56 24.24
C ASN A 338 -0.53 0.21 23.21
N ALA A 339 -0.10 -0.39 22.10
CA ALA A 339 0.87 0.23 21.19
C ALA A 339 0.36 1.53 20.56
N LEU A 340 -0.92 1.57 20.19
CA LEU A 340 -1.54 2.76 19.59
C LEU A 340 -1.79 3.84 20.66
N GLN A 341 -2.23 3.43 21.84
CA GLN A 341 -2.43 4.33 22.98
C GLN A 341 -1.11 4.94 23.47
N LYS A 342 -0.06 4.14 23.63
CA LYS A 342 1.29 4.61 23.94
C LYS A 342 1.83 5.53 22.84
N LYS A 343 1.61 5.22 21.56
CA LYS A 343 2.01 6.10 20.45
C LYS A 343 1.25 7.42 20.47
N MET A 344 -0.06 7.41 20.72
CA MET A 344 -0.85 8.63 20.88
C MET A 344 -0.39 9.44 22.10
N GLU A 345 -0.15 8.79 23.24
CA GLU A 345 0.40 9.42 24.45
C GLU A 345 1.74 10.10 24.14
N THR A 346 2.66 9.40 23.45
CA THR A 346 3.94 9.99 23.03
C THR A 346 3.78 11.16 22.05
N LEU A 347 2.83 11.08 21.11
CA LEU A 347 2.56 12.17 20.17
C LEU A 347 1.94 13.37 20.87
N THR A 348 1.03 13.16 21.82
CA THR A 348 0.48 14.24 22.64
C THR A 348 1.56 14.86 23.51
N THR A 349 2.44 14.08 24.15
CA THR A 349 3.54 14.63 24.95
C THR A 349 4.53 15.39 24.07
N LEU A 350 4.85 14.91 22.87
CA LEU A 350 5.69 15.62 21.89
C LEU A 350 5.04 16.94 21.43
N ALA A 351 3.74 16.92 21.11
CA ALA A 351 3.00 18.11 20.70
C ALA A 351 2.81 19.13 21.84
N THR A 352 2.72 18.66 23.08
CA THR A 352 2.63 19.54 24.26
C THR A 352 4.01 20.10 24.64
N ASN A 353 5.07 19.31 24.47
CA ASN A 353 6.46 19.72 24.76
C ASN A 353 7.09 20.57 23.65
N SER A 354 6.48 20.68 22.45
CA SER A 354 6.86 21.70 21.47
C SER A 354 6.46 23.14 21.86
N ILE A 355 5.87 23.32 23.06
CA ILE A 355 5.56 24.61 23.66
C ILE A 355 6.40 24.81 24.94
N GLU A 356 7.71 24.60 24.87
CA GLU A 356 8.62 25.25 25.82
C GLU A 356 9.14 26.54 25.16
N THR A 357 8.37 27.62 25.34
CA THR A 357 8.90 28.99 25.25
C THR A 357 9.45 29.36 26.62
N THR A 358 10.61 28.81 26.98
CA THR A 358 11.44 29.38 28.04
C THR A 358 12.41 30.38 27.43
N SER A 359 11.87 31.58 27.18
CA SER A 359 12.64 32.81 27.16
C SER A 359 13.27 33.03 28.54
N THR A 360 14.58 32.81 28.65
CA THR A 360 15.57 33.61 29.40
C THR A 360 16.89 32.85 29.33
N SER A 361 17.59 32.99 28.19
CA SER A 361 19.04 32.76 28.18
C SER A 361 19.67 34.05 28.73
N PRO A 362 20.40 34.02 29.86
CA PRO A 362 21.26 35.13 30.24
C PRO A 362 22.49 35.04 29.35
N MET A 363 22.34 35.45 28.09
CA MET A 363 23.48 35.66 27.21
C MET A 363 24.07 37.01 27.61
N GLU A 364 25.13 36.98 28.43
CA GLU A 364 26.01 38.13 28.61
C GLU A 364 26.64 38.47 27.26
N PHE A 365 26.15 39.53 26.63
CA PHE A 365 26.83 40.18 25.53
C PHE A 365 28.06 40.90 26.10
N GLY A 366 29.26 40.47 25.69
CA GLY A 366 30.46 41.29 25.85
C GLY A 366 31.73 40.49 26.08
N GLY A 367 32.40 40.07 25.01
CA GLY A 367 33.74 39.49 25.10
C GLY A 367 34.18 38.91 23.76
N GLY A 368 34.76 39.75 22.92
CA GLY A 368 35.29 39.36 21.62
C GLY A 368 36.28 38.19 21.71
N GLY A 369 36.14 37.27 20.76
CA GLY A 369 36.99 36.09 20.64
C GLY A 369 36.65 35.29 19.40
N PHE A 370 36.72 35.95 18.24
CA PHE A 370 36.73 35.28 16.95
C PHE A 370 37.89 34.27 16.94
N SER A 371 37.60 32.97 16.90
CA SER A 371 38.58 31.93 16.58
C SER A 371 37.90 30.94 15.65
N GLY A 372 37.98 31.28 14.36
CA GLY A 372 37.66 30.36 13.30
C GLY A 372 38.79 29.36 13.11
N GLY A 373 38.41 28.18 12.61
CA GLY A 373 39.17 27.46 11.59
C GLY A 373 40.43 26.73 12.01
N GLY A 374 40.32 25.40 12.11
CA GLY A 374 41.28 24.53 11.43
C GLY A 374 42.24 23.72 12.31
N SER A 375 42.18 22.41 12.09
CA SER A 375 43.33 21.47 12.03
C SER A 375 44.23 21.33 13.26
N GLY A 376 44.18 20.15 13.91
CA GLY A 376 45.26 19.72 14.80
C GLY A 376 45.02 18.37 15.46
N SER A 377 45.77 17.38 15.02
CA SER A 377 45.86 15.97 15.43
C SER A 377 46.23 15.68 16.90
N ASN A 378 45.87 14.46 17.35
CA ASN A 378 46.36 13.68 18.51
C ASN A 378 45.86 14.19 19.88
N PHE A 379 45.17 13.43 20.72
CA PHE A 379 45.34 12.03 21.15
C PHE A 379 44.00 11.37 21.52
#